data_AF-A0AAV1MXW4-F1
#
_entry.id   AF-A0AAV1MXW4-F1
#
_cell.length_a   1.000
_cell.length_b   1.000
_cell.length_c   1.000
_cell.angle_alpha   90.00
_cell.angle_beta   90.00
_cell.angle_gamma   90.00
#
_symmetry.space_group_name_H-M   'P 1'
#
loop_
_entity.id
_entity.type
_entity.pdbx_description
1 polymer ?
#
loop_
_entity_poly.entity_id
_entity_poly.type
_entity_poly.pdbx_seq_one_letter_code
_entity_poly.pdbx_strand_id
1 'polypeptide(L)'
;MWLRKRKGCWELKCPTTAVNGTEETSGEQSKAAALCSRYKEITNLPDIQLRVKEVIKEDVDSETTEKISSQEDESWLGIMNLVCFAEFTTVRRSFTLEEEGVQIDLDQADFGYHVGEIEVLIPEGGDVQSALEKIERTAQKLGLTGHQRVEGKMHIYLKRNRPEHYEKLLSAHVL
;
A
#
# COMPACT_ATOMS: atom_id res chain seq x y z
N MET A 1 -5.91 -4.21 1.38
CA MET A 1 -6.15 -2.96 0.63
C MET A 1 -6.08 -1.79 1.61
N TRP A 2 -5.59 -0.63 1.19
CA TRP A 2 -5.39 0.52 2.08
C TRP A 2 -6.02 1.80 1.51
N LEU A 3 -7.15 2.22 2.08
CA LEU A 3 -7.81 3.49 1.77
C LEU A 3 -7.29 4.57 2.71
N ARG A 4 -6.92 5.74 2.17
CA ARG A 4 -6.47 6.89 2.97
C ARG A 4 -6.85 8.21 2.31
N LYS A 5 -7.04 9.24 3.11
CA LYS A 5 -7.12 10.63 2.65
C LYS A 5 -5.84 11.37 3.04
N ARG A 6 -5.12 11.93 2.06
CA ARG A 6 -3.87 12.66 2.24
C ARG A 6 -4.02 14.07 1.68
N LYS A 7 -3.87 15.09 2.53
CA LYS A 7 -3.97 16.52 2.15
C LYS A 7 -5.24 16.85 1.34
N GLY A 8 -6.38 16.26 1.71
CA GLY A 8 -7.65 16.48 0.99
C GLY A 8 -7.95 15.44 -0.11
N CYS A 9 -6.96 14.69 -0.59
CA CYS A 9 -7.12 13.77 -1.71
C CYS A 9 -7.23 12.30 -1.25
N TRP A 10 -8.12 11.53 -1.87
CA TRP A 10 -8.26 10.09 -1.61
C TRP A 10 -7.25 9.28 -2.43
N GLU A 11 -6.65 8.28 -1.79
CA GLU A 11 -5.70 7.34 -2.38
C GLU A 11 -6.04 5.92 -1.92
N LEU A 12 -6.06 4.95 -2.84
CA LEU A 12 -6.30 3.54 -2.55
C LEU A 12 -5.12 2.69 -3.04
N LYS A 13 -4.44 2.00 -2.11
CA LYS A 13 -3.40 0.99 -2.44
C LYS A 13 -4.05 -0.40 -2.45
N CYS A 14 -4.11 -1.01 -3.63
CA CYS A 14 -4.60 -2.38 -3.83
C CYS A 14 -3.41 -3.33 -3.98
N PRO A 15 -3.25 -4.36 -3.13
CA PRO A 15 -2.25 -5.40 -3.37
C PRO A 15 -2.48 -6.00 -4.76
N THR A 16 -1.43 -6.10 -5.57
CA THR A 16 -1.49 -6.95 -6.76
C THR A 16 -1.29 -8.37 -6.28
N THR A 17 -2.15 -9.31 -6.70
CA THR A 17 -1.97 -10.72 -6.39
C THR A 17 -0.55 -11.10 -6.77
N ALA A 18 0.27 -11.47 -5.78
CA ALA A 18 1.47 -12.22 -6.08
C ALA A 18 0.99 -13.46 -6.83
N VAL A 19 1.52 -13.72 -8.02
CA VAL A 19 1.32 -15.00 -8.71
C VAL A 19 1.98 -16.07 -7.83
N ASN A 20 1.28 -16.50 -6.79
CA ASN A 20 1.61 -17.71 -6.06
C ASN A 20 1.01 -18.85 -6.86
N GLY A 21 1.82 -19.40 -7.77
CA GLY A 21 1.51 -20.61 -8.51
C GLY A 21 1.94 -20.51 -9.96
N THR A 22 2.98 -21.26 -10.31
CA THR A 22 3.43 -21.58 -11.67
C THR A 22 3.92 -20.42 -12.53
N GLU A 23 5.15 -19.97 -12.28
CA GLU A 23 6.20 -20.11 -13.29
C GLU A 23 7.47 -20.58 -12.58
N GLU A 24 7.78 -21.86 -12.73
CA GLU A 24 9.14 -22.37 -12.53
C GLU A 24 10.02 -21.74 -13.61
N THR A 25 10.50 -20.51 -13.36
CA THR A 25 11.69 -20.02 -14.02
C THR A 25 12.86 -20.31 -13.08
N SER A 26 13.71 -21.22 -13.55
CA SER A 26 14.92 -21.76 -12.93
C SER A 26 16.01 -20.70 -12.73
N GLY A 27 15.72 -19.68 -11.93
CA GLY A 27 16.70 -18.68 -11.47
C GLY A 27 16.48 -18.37 -10.00
N GLU A 28 17.56 -18.25 -9.23
CA GLU A 28 17.50 -17.81 -7.84
C GLU A 28 16.80 -16.44 -7.76
N GLN A 29 15.52 -16.42 -7.39
CA GLN A 29 14.86 -15.16 -7.04
C GLN A 29 15.62 -14.56 -5.86
N SER A 30 16.11 -13.34 -6.04
CA SER A 30 16.92 -12.70 -5.02
C SER A 30 16.12 -12.52 -3.73
N LYS A 31 16.80 -12.64 -2.58
CA LYS A 31 16.18 -12.45 -1.26
C LYS A 31 15.50 -11.07 -1.12
N ALA A 32 15.99 -10.07 -1.85
CA ALA A 32 15.41 -8.73 -1.88
C ALA A 32 14.04 -8.70 -2.60
N ALA A 33 13.90 -9.43 -3.72
CA ALA A 33 12.64 -9.52 -4.45
C ALA A 33 11.51 -10.15 -3.61
N ALA A 34 11.85 -11.12 -2.76
CA ALA A 34 10.90 -11.76 -1.84
C ALA A 34 10.37 -10.82 -0.73
N LEU A 35 11.10 -9.74 -0.41
CA LEU A 35 10.70 -8.74 0.59
C LEU A 35 9.91 -7.57 -0.01
N CYS A 36 9.92 -7.43 -1.34
CA CYS A 36 9.27 -6.32 -2.02
C CYS A 36 7.74 -6.50 -2.04
N SER A 37 7.03 -5.49 -1.57
CA SER A 37 5.56 -5.42 -1.67
C SER A 37 5.15 -4.69 -2.93
N ARG A 38 4.04 -5.10 -3.57
CA ARG A 38 3.54 -4.52 -4.83
C ARG A 38 2.11 -4.05 -4.67
N TYR A 39 1.82 -2.85 -5.16
CA TYR A 39 0.51 -2.25 -5.07
C TYR A 39 0.15 -1.54 -6.37
N LYS A 40 -1.11 -1.68 -6.78
CA LYS A 40 -1.76 -0.76 -7.72
C LYS A 40 -2.30 0.42 -6.92
N GLU A 41 -1.92 1.64 -7.30
CA GLU A 41 -2.47 2.87 -6.72
C GLU A 41 -3.61 3.42 -7.57
N ILE A 42 -4.73 3.73 -6.92
CA ILE A 42 -5.88 4.40 -7.53
C ILE A 42 -6.06 5.75 -6.83
N THR A 43 -6.11 6.83 -7.60
CA THR A 43 -6.26 8.21 -7.13
C THR A 43 -7.52 8.90 -7.65
N ASN A 44 -8.17 8.32 -8.66
CA ASN A 44 -9.46 8.79 -9.16
C ASN A 44 -10.58 8.39 -8.20
N LEU A 45 -11.33 9.36 -7.65
CA LEU A 45 -12.35 9.10 -6.63
C LEU A 45 -13.48 8.14 -7.11
N PRO A 46 -14.07 8.32 -8.31
CA PRO A 46 -15.01 7.33 -8.86
C PRO A 46 -14.46 5.89 -8.88
N ASP A 47 -13.22 5.69 -9.32
CA ASP A 47 -12.59 4.37 -9.36
C ASP A 47 -12.34 3.81 -7.95
N ILE A 48 -11.95 4.67 -7.00
CA ILE A 48 -11.83 4.31 -5.58
C ILE A 48 -13.18 3.84 -5.03
N GLN A 49 -14.25 4.61 -5.24
CA GLN A 49 -15.59 4.28 -4.76
C GLN A 49 -16.10 2.96 -5.34
N LEU A 50 -15.87 2.75 -6.64
CA LEU A 50 -16.22 1.49 -7.30
C LEU A 50 -15.46 0.32 -6.67
N ARG A 51 -14.13 0.42 -6.55
CA ARG A 51 -13.29 -0.66 -6.02
C ARG A 51 -13.59 -0.98 -4.55
N VAL A 52 -13.84 0.03 -3.73
CA VAL A 52 -14.21 -0.17 -2.32
C VAL A 52 -15.59 -0.83 -2.21
N LYS A 53 -16.55 -0.41 -3.04
CA LYS A 53 -17.89 -1.00 -3.10
C LYS A 53 -17.82 -2.49 -3.48
N GLU A 54 -17.00 -2.87 -4.44
CA GLU A 54 -16.80 -4.28 -4.82
C GLU A 54 -16.35 -5.13 -3.63
N VAL A 55 -15.31 -4.67 -2.91
CA VAL A 55 -14.74 -5.44 -1.79
C VAL A 55 -15.71 -5.54 -0.60
N ILE A 56 -16.48 -4.48 -0.31
CA ILE A 56 -17.49 -4.54 0.76
C ILE A 56 -18.70 -5.39 0.35
N LYS A 57 -19.07 -5.42 -0.93
CA LYS A 57 -20.20 -6.23 -1.43
C LYS A 57 -19.89 -7.70 -1.57
N GLU A 58 -18.62 -8.08 -1.75
CA GLU A 58 -18.20 -9.49 -1.63
C GLU A 58 -18.58 -10.08 -0.26
N ASP A 59 -18.79 -9.25 0.78
CA ASP A 59 -19.25 -9.67 2.12
C ASP A 59 -20.78 -9.53 2.35
N VAL A 60 -21.55 -8.92 1.44
CA VAL A 60 -22.99 -8.66 1.65
C VAL A 60 -23.81 -8.93 0.39
N ASP A 61 -24.56 -10.03 0.43
CA ASP A 61 -25.53 -10.44 -0.58
C ASP A 61 -26.75 -9.50 -0.57
N SER A 62 -26.74 -8.38 -1.32
CA SER A 62 -27.97 -7.76 -1.84
C SER A 62 -27.76 -6.58 -2.79
N GLU A 63 -28.65 -6.54 -3.77
CA GLU A 63 -28.90 -5.49 -4.75
C GLU A 63 -29.28 -4.16 -4.09
N THR A 64 -28.39 -3.18 -4.18
CA THR A 64 -28.80 -1.77 -4.23
C THR A 64 -27.72 -1.01 -4.99
N THR A 65 -28.11 -0.60 -6.20
CA THR A 65 -27.33 0.27 -7.07
C THR A 65 -28.04 1.59 -7.13
N GLU A 66 -28.02 2.32 -6.02
CA GLU A 66 -28.26 3.76 -6.09
C GLU A 66 -26.97 4.46 -6.50
N LYS A 67 -27.12 5.38 -7.47
CA LYS A 67 -26.04 6.19 -8.02
C LYS A 67 -25.43 7.02 -6.90
N ILE A 68 -24.21 6.70 -6.50
CA ILE A 68 -23.37 7.58 -5.68
C ILE A 68 -23.13 8.82 -6.53
N SER A 69 -23.74 9.95 -6.16
CA SER A 69 -23.62 11.18 -6.93
C SER A 69 -22.18 11.70 -6.81
N SER A 70 -21.64 12.12 -7.94
CA SER A 70 -20.29 12.61 -8.09
C SER A 70 -20.20 14.05 -7.60
N GLN A 71 -20.01 14.30 -6.30
CA GLN A 71 -19.40 15.53 -5.78
C GLN A 71 -18.68 15.25 -4.45
N GLU A 72 -17.77 16.14 -4.10
CA GLU A 72 -16.76 16.15 -3.01
C GLU A 72 -17.27 15.84 -1.58
N ASP A 73 -18.53 15.47 -1.44
CA ASP A 73 -19.17 15.07 -0.21
C ASP A 73 -18.68 13.68 0.23
N GLU A 74 -18.22 13.60 1.48
CA GLU A 74 -17.76 12.37 2.11
C GLU A 74 -18.92 11.44 2.54
N SER A 75 -20.15 11.78 2.18
CA SER A 75 -21.36 10.99 2.46
C SER A 75 -21.27 9.52 1.99
N TRP A 76 -20.50 9.22 0.94
CA TRP A 76 -20.24 7.85 0.49
C TRP A 76 -19.56 6.97 1.57
N LEU A 77 -18.77 7.56 2.47
CA LEU A 77 -18.19 6.85 3.60
C LEU A 77 -19.29 6.31 4.52
N GLY A 78 -20.29 7.15 4.83
CA GLY A 78 -21.44 6.77 5.64
C GLY A 78 -22.30 5.70 4.96
N ILE A 79 -22.54 5.83 3.65
CA ILE A 79 -23.27 4.83 2.85
C ILE A 79 -22.57 3.46 2.89
N MET A 80 -21.24 3.45 2.91
CA MET A 80 -20.43 2.23 2.95
C MET A 80 -20.03 1.79 4.37
N ASN A 81 -20.55 2.45 5.41
CA ASN A 81 -20.18 2.22 6.82
C ASN A 81 -18.66 2.27 7.09
N LEU A 82 -17.94 3.13 6.37
CA LEU A 82 -16.50 3.34 6.54
C LEU A 82 -16.25 4.37 7.64
N VAL A 83 -15.31 4.05 8.53
CA VAL A 83 -14.91 4.92 9.64
C VAL A 83 -13.41 5.13 9.66
N CYS A 84 -12.97 6.33 10.05
CA CYS A 84 -11.56 6.59 10.27
C CYS A 84 -11.07 5.76 11.47
N PHE A 85 -10.10 4.87 11.23
CA PHE A 85 -9.53 4.03 12.29
C PHE A 85 -8.08 4.39 12.65
N ALA A 86 -7.43 5.25 11.87
CA ALA A 86 -6.07 5.71 12.10
C ALA A 86 -5.85 7.06 11.44
N GLU A 87 -5.25 7.99 12.18
CA GLU A 87 -4.85 9.31 11.70
C GLU A 87 -3.49 9.63 12.31
N PHE A 88 -2.53 9.97 11.45
CA PHE A 88 -1.19 10.39 11.86
C PHE A 88 -0.55 11.20 10.73
N THR A 89 0.41 12.03 11.09
CA THR A 89 1.17 12.86 10.17
C THR A 89 2.57 12.28 9.95
N THR A 90 3.14 12.56 8.77
CA THR A 90 4.51 12.17 8.44
C THR A 90 5.27 13.32 7.83
N VAL A 91 6.49 13.57 8.32
CA VAL A 91 7.47 14.43 7.65
C VAL A 91 8.29 13.55 6.71
N ARG A 92 8.21 13.84 5.41
CA ARG A 92 8.87 13.08 4.35
C ARG A 92 10.07 13.84 3.79
N ARG A 93 11.17 13.13 3.56
CA ARG A 93 12.28 13.58 2.69
C ARG A 93 12.39 12.60 1.52
N SER A 94 12.25 13.12 0.31
CA SER A 94 12.25 12.31 -0.92
C SER A 94 13.52 12.59 -1.73
N PHE A 95 14.10 11.52 -2.28
CA PHE A 95 15.22 11.57 -3.20
C PHE A 95 14.88 10.77 -4.45
N THR A 96 15.29 11.27 -5.61
CA THR A 96 15.08 10.58 -6.89
C THR A 96 16.43 10.25 -7.51
N LEU A 97 16.66 8.97 -7.79
CA LEU A 97 17.77 8.52 -8.63
C LEU A 97 17.26 8.48 -10.08
N GLU A 98 17.32 9.63 -10.76
CA GLU A 98 16.72 9.82 -12.09
C GLU A 98 17.19 8.80 -13.12
N GLU A 99 18.49 8.49 -13.14
CA GLU A 99 19.08 7.50 -14.07
C GLU A 99 18.48 6.10 -13.91
N GLU A 100 18.02 5.76 -12.71
CA GLU A 100 17.49 4.44 -12.37
C GLU A 100 15.95 4.44 -12.33
N GLY A 101 15.31 5.62 -12.29
CA GLY A 101 13.88 5.76 -12.05
C GLY A 101 13.44 5.26 -10.67
N VAL A 102 14.29 5.44 -9.66
CA VAL A 102 14.05 4.96 -8.29
C VAL A 102 13.79 6.15 -7.36
N GLN A 103 12.74 6.05 -6.56
CA GLN A 103 12.40 7.00 -5.50
C GLN A 103 12.79 6.43 -4.14
N ILE A 104 13.40 7.26 -3.29
CA ILE A 104 13.74 6.92 -1.92
C ILE A 104 13.03 7.91 -1.00
N ASP A 105 12.10 7.40 -0.19
CA ASP A 105 11.32 8.19 0.75
C ASP A 105 11.75 7.87 2.18
N LEU A 106 12.21 8.87 2.92
CA LEU A 106 12.50 8.78 4.35
C LEU A 106 11.38 9.47 5.12
N ASP A 107 10.62 8.69 5.88
CA ASP A 107 9.46 9.17 6.62
C ASP A 107 9.72 9.16 8.13
N GLN A 108 9.32 10.25 8.78
CA GLN A 108 9.17 10.35 10.22
C GLN A 108 7.70 10.55 10.58
N ALA A 109 7.10 9.59 11.26
CA ALA A 109 5.75 9.73 11.79
C ALA A 109 5.73 10.50 13.11
N ASP A 110 4.64 11.22 13.39
CA ASP A 110 4.45 11.99 14.64
C ASP A 110 4.41 11.12 15.91
N PHE A 111 4.12 9.82 15.78
CA PHE A 111 4.25 8.83 16.86
C PHE A 111 5.67 8.25 17.01
N GLY A 112 6.68 8.91 16.45
CA GLY A 112 8.10 8.62 16.67
C GLY A 112 8.65 7.40 15.93
N TYR A 113 7.96 6.92 14.90
CA TYR A 113 8.47 5.85 14.04
C TYR A 113 9.12 6.41 12.77
N HIS A 114 10.28 5.86 12.41
CA HIS A 114 11.03 6.21 11.21
C HIS A 114 11.11 5.02 10.28
N VAL A 115 10.89 5.26 8.98
CA VAL A 115 11.01 4.22 7.96
C VAL A 115 11.52 4.81 6.66
N GLY A 116 12.32 4.04 5.92
CA GLY A 116 12.74 4.34 4.56
C GLY A 116 12.06 3.38 3.58
N GLU A 117 11.62 3.91 2.44
CA GLU A 117 11.02 3.14 1.35
C GLU A 117 11.85 3.38 0.07
N ILE A 118 12.18 2.30 -0.66
CA ILE A 118 12.74 2.35 -2.01
C ILE A 118 11.62 1.92 -2.94
N GLU A 119 11.11 2.84 -3.76
CA GLU A 119 9.96 2.63 -4.63
C GLU A 119 10.33 2.84 -6.10
N VAL A 120 9.74 2.02 -6.97
CA VAL A 120 9.78 2.19 -8.42
C VAL A 120 8.34 2.16 -8.91
N LEU A 121 7.91 3.24 -9.55
CA LEU A 121 6.62 3.32 -10.20
C LEU A 121 6.74 2.85 -11.64
N ILE A 122 5.86 1.92 -12.02
CA ILE A 122 5.75 1.42 -13.39
C ILE A 122 4.31 1.64 -13.89
N PRO A 123 4.12 1.88 -15.20
CA PRO A 123 2.79 1.90 -15.78
C PRO A 123 2.11 0.52 -15.65
N GLU A 124 0.79 0.49 -15.80
CA GLU A 124 0.05 -0.77 -15.85
C GLU A 124 0.57 -1.66 -16.98
N GLY A 125 0.85 -2.94 -16.67
CA GLY A 125 1.50 -3.87 -17.60
C GLY A 125 3.01 -3.64 -17.80
N GLY A 126 3.62 -2.73 -17.03
CA GLY A 126 5.06 -2.47 -17.08
C GLY A 126 5.93 -3.61 -16.55
N ASP A 127 7.24 -3.46 -16.74
CA ASP A 127 8.24 -4.48 -16.36
C ASP A 127 8.50 -4.50 -14.84
N VAL A 128 7.82 -5.43 -14.18
CA VAL A 128 7.96 -5.69 -12.74
C VAL A 128 9.36 -6.21 -12.40
N GLN A 129 9.97 -7.03 -13.27
CA GLN A 129 11.26 -7.64 -12.99
C GLN A 129 12.37 -6.58 -13.01
N SER A 130 12.37 -5.70 -14.01
CA SER A 130 13.27 -4.55 -14.05
C SER A 130 13.11 -3.65 -12.82
N ALA A 131 11.88 -3.41 -12.37
CA ALA A 131 11.62 -2.63 -11.16
C ALA A 131 12.23 -3.28 -9.90
N LEU A 132 12.09 -4.60 -9.74
CA LEU A 132 12.68 -5.35 -8.62
C LEU A 132 14.22 -5.29 -8.63
N GLU A 133 14.85 -5.44 -9.79
CA GLU A 133 16.31 -5.35 -9.95
C GLU A 133 16.84 -3.96 -9.62
N LYS A 134 16.09 -2.91 -10.02
CA LYS A 134 16.41 -1.51 -9.67
C LYS A 134 16.34 -1.28 -8.16
N ILE A 135 15.31 -1.79 -7.50
CA ILE A 135 15.17 -1.71 -6.03
C ILE A 135 16.33 -2.44 -5.36
N GLU A 136 16.63 -3.67 -5.76
CA GLU A 136 17.70 -4.47 -5.19
C GLU A 136 19.07 -3.80 -5.32
N ARG A 137 19.42 -3.37 -6.55
CA ARG A 137 20.69 -2.67 -6.79
C ARG A 137 20.79 -1.37 -5.98
N THR A 138 19.68 -0.65 -5.82
CA THR A 138 19.65 0.56 -4.99
C THR A 138 19.84 0.23 -3.52
N ALA A 139 19.18 -0.81 -3.02
CA ALA A 139 19.35 -1.30 -1.65
C ALA A 139 20.81 -1.69 -1.38
N GLN A 140 21.46 -2.41 -2.31
CA GLN A 140 22.87 -2.77 -2.22
C GLN A 140 23.79 -1.54 -2.19
N LYS A 141 23.56 -0.54 -3.06
CA LYS A 141 24.31 0.73 -3.08
C LYS A 141 24.20 1.48 -1.74
N LEU A 142 23.05 1.37 -1.07
CA LEU A 142 22.80 1.97 0.25
C LEU A 142 23.30 1.12 1.42
N GLY A 143 23.92 -0.04 1.17
CA GLY A 143 24.40 -0.95 2.20
C GLY A 143 23.29 -1.70 2.95
N LEU A 144 22.08 -1.77 2.36
CA LEU A 144 20.95 -2.48 2.96
C LEU A 144 21.03 -3.97 2.60
N THR A 145 21.21 -4.81 3.62
CA THR A 145 21.15 -6.26 3.47
C THR A 145 19.70 -6.71 3.65
N GLY A 146 19.09 -7.28 2.62
CA GLY A 146 17.67 -7.70 2.58
C GLY A 146 17.34 -8.90 3.48
N HIS A 147 17.68 -8.82 4.76
CA HIS A 147 17.57 -9.90 5.75
C HIS A 147 16.43 -9.65 6.74
N GLN A 148 15.92 -8.42 6.81
CA GLN A 148 14.84 -8.06 7.72
C GLN A 148 13.74 -7.31 6.99
N ARG A 149 12.51 -7.81 7.10
CA ARG A 149 11.33 -7.08 6.68
C ARG A 149 11.09 -5.94 7.69
N VAL A 150 10.95 -4.72 7.18
CA VAL A 150 10.62 -3.55 8.00
C VAL A 150 9.10 -3.41 8.04
N GLU A 151 8.53 -3.25 9.24
CA GLU A 151 7.09 -3.05 9.42
C GLU A 151 6.68 -1.65 8.91
N GLY A 152 5.55 -1.56 8.21
CA GLY A 152 5.01 -0.30 7.73
C GLY A 152 4.47 0.59 8.85
N LYS A 153 4.35 1.90 8.61
CA LYS A 153 3.86 2.88 9.59
C LYS A 153 2.50 2.50 10.19
N MET A 154 1.56 2.03 9.37
CA MET A 154 0.21 1.66 9.83
C MET A 154 0.24 0.46 10.79
N HIS A 155 1.12 -0.51 10.54
CA HIS A 155 1.29 -1.68 11.39
C HIS A 155 1.80 -1.28 12.78
N ILE A 156 2.82 -0.42 12.83
CA ILE A 156 3.36 0.12 14.09
C ILE A 156 2.32 1.00 14.81
N TYR A 157 1.59 1.84 14.07
CA TYR A 157 0.55 2.68 14.65
C TYR A 157 -0.53 1.85 15.34
N LEU A 158 -1.05 0.82 14.66
CA LEU A 158 -2.07 -0.07 15.21
C LEU A 158 -1.55 -0.82 16.44
N LYS A 159 -0.36 -1.41 16.35
CA LYS A 159 0.28 -2.15 17.45
C LYS A 159 0.45 -1.29 18.71
N ARG A 160 0.79 0.00 18.56
CA ARG A 160 1.01 0.92 19.68
C ARG A 160 -0.26 1.55 20.23
N ASN A 161 -1.18 1.98 19.35
CA ASN A 161 -2.31 2.83 19.72
C ASN A 161 -3.66 2.09 19.74
N ARG A 162 -3.76 0.95 19.06
CA ARG A 162 -4.99 0.13 18.93
C ARG A 162 -4.66 -1.38 18.96
N PRO A 163 -4.02 -1.88 20.02
CA PRO A 163 -3.52 -3.26 20.06
C PRO A 163 -4.64 -4.30 19.89
N GLU A 164 -5.82 -4.10 20.45
CA GLU A 164 -6.95 -5.02 20.24
C GLU A 164 -7.41 -5.09 18.77
N HIS A 165 -7.40 -3.96 18.06
CA HIS A 165 -7.74 -3.93 16.64
C HIS A 165 -6.63 -4.59 15.81
N TYR A 166 -5.38 -4.33 16.16
CA TYR A 166 -4.22 -4.97 15.56
C TYR A 166 -4.30 -6.50 15.64
N GLU A 167 -4.59 -7.07 16.82
CA GLU A 167 -4.74 -8.52 17.02
C GLU A 167 -5.92 -9.11 16.22
N LYS A 168 -7.04 -8.39 16.13
CA LYS A 168 -8.18 -8.80 15.29
C LYS A 168 -7.79 -8.88 13.82
N LEU A 169 -7.04 -7.90 13.32
CA LEU A 169 -6.58 -7.87 11.92
C LEU A 169 -5.55 -8.96 11.62
N LEU A 170 -4.65 -9.27 12.56
CA LEU A 170 -3.73 -10.41 12.47
C LEU A 170 -4.50 -11.74 12.44
N SER A 171 -5.45 -11.92 13.35
CA SER A 171 -6.28 -13.14 13.42
C SER A 171 -7.11 -13.35 12.15
N ALA A 172 -7.54 -12.25 11.52
CA ALA A 172 -8.25 -12.25 10.25
C ALA A 172 -7.33 -12.35 9.01
N HIS A 173 -6.01 -12.46 9.17
CA HIS A 173 -5.02 -12.54 8.09
C HIS A 173 -5.07 -11.34 7.12
N VAL A 174 -5.43 -10.17 7.65
CA VAL A 174 -5.46 -8.89 6.90
C VAL A 174 -4.09 -8.19 6.94
N LEU A 175 -3.36 -8.37 8.05
CA LEU A 175 -2.01 -7.85 8.30
C LEU A 175 -0.93 -8.91 8.18
#